data_AF-A0A8T3MHT7-F1
#
_entry.id   AF-A0A8T3MHT7-F1
#
_cell.length_a   1.000
_cell.length_b   1.000
_cell.length_c   1.000
_cell.angle_alpha   90.00
_cell.angle_beta   90.00
_cell.angle_gamma   90.00
#
_symmetry.space_group_name_H-M   'P 1'
#
loop_
_entity.id
_entity.type
_entity.pdbx_description
1 polymer ?
#
loop_
_entity_poly.entity_id
_entity_poly.type
_entity_poly.pdbx_seq_one_letter_code
_entity_poly.pdbx_strand_id
1 'polypeptide(L)'
;MTAPAGRAEPRNASVQYPGGIRARWRWTGSGRAAEVFALSEVGGVLTDHGPIVSAAPDALCRAELRVDTPAGGWSARFASTIFDDPVAVFWDTSALLVVGYGFHTYGLGARTGELAWSHRSATPLVAVIGSSRLAHVIVQAEIETFAIEPDGTVAWRVAHSDVVAAAELLGGRLVLRSFGGELTALDAATGRKAT
;
A
#
# COMPACT_ATOMS: atom_id res chain seq x y z
N MET A 1 -41.24 8.77 -3.10
CA MET A 1 -40.55 7.88 -4.06
C MET A 1 -39.12 8.37 -4.20
N THR A 2 -38.24 7.86 -3.34
CA THR A 2 -36.83 8.27 -3.30
C THR A 2 -36.12 7.62 -4.48
N ALA A 3 -35.42 8.40 -5.29
CA ALA A 3 -34.58 7.84 -6.35
C ALA A 3 -33.60 6.83 -5.73
N PRO A 4 -33.32 5.68 -6.39
CA PRO A 4 -32.28 4.78 -5.90
C PRO A 4 -30.98 5.58 -5.81
N ALA A 5 -30.30 5.52 -4.66
CA ALA A 5 -28.97 6.07 -4.52
C ALA A 5 -28.11 5.51 -5.66
N GLY A 6 -27.67 6.38 -6.57
CA GLY A 6 -26.83 5.98 -7.71
C GLY A 6 -25.64 5.18 -7.19
N ARG A 7 -25.45 3.97 -7.71
CA ARG A 7 -24.38 3.07 -7.30
C ARG A 7 -23.04 3.77 -7.57
N ALA A 8 -22.32 4.16 -6.51
CA ALA A 8 -21.09 4.94 -6.64
C ALA A 8 -20.05 4.18 -7.48
N GLU A 9 -19.57 4.79 -8.57
CA GLU A 9 -18.61 4.18 -9.49
C GLU A 9 -17.30 3.75 -8.78
N PRO A 10 -16.62 2.68 -9.22
CA PRO A 10 -15.30 2.36 -8.69
C PRO A 10 -14.33 3.54 -8.82
N ARG A 11 -13.56 3.79 -7.77
CA ARG A 11 -12.51 4.81 -7.75
C ARG A 11 -11.38 4.42 -8.69
N ASN A 12 -10.68 5.43 -9.21
CA ASN A 12 -9.50 5.24 -10.04
C ASN A 12 -8.42 6.28 -9.71
N ALA A 13 -7.17 5.91 -9.96
CA ALA A 13 -6.02 6.80 -9.83
C ALA A 13 -4.91 6.36 -10.79
N SER A 14 -4.05 7.28 -11.20
CA SER A 14 -2.87 6.98 -12.01
C SER A 14 -1.64 7.63 -11.39
N VAL A 15 -0.54 6.90 -11.33
CA VAL A 15 0.73 7.36 -10.79
C VAL A 15 1.84 7.00 -11.77
N GLN A 16 2.77 7.93 -12.00
CA GLN A 16 3.96 7.67 -12.79
C GLN A 16 5.19 7.65 -11.88
N TYR A 17 5.99 6.61 -12.01
CA TYR A 17 7.24 6.45 -11.30
C TYR A 17 8.43 6.59 -12.25
N PRO A 18 9.65 6.82 -11.71
CA PRO A 18 10.88 6.76 -12.49
C PRO A 18 11.03 5.45 -13.29
N GLY A 19 11.88 5.47 -14.32
CA GLY A 19 12.16 4.29 -15.13
C GLY A 19 11.04 3.86 -16.08
N GLY A 20 10.10 4.78 -16.38
CA GLY A 20 9.00 4.57 -17.32
C GLY A 20 7.87 3.70 -16.78
N ILE A 21 7.79 3.54 -15.47
CA ILE A 21 6.76 2.72 -14.82
C ILE A 21 5.51 3.57 -14.63
N ARG A 22 4.37 3.10 -15.14
CA ARG A 22 3.05 3.75 -14.97
C ARG A 22 2.11 2.80 -14.26
N ALA A 23 1.63 3.21 -13.09
CA ALA A 23 0.64 2.49 -12.30
C ALA A 23 -0.75 3.10 -12.47
N ARG A 24 -1.76 2.25 -12.59
CA ARG A 24 -3.16 2.64 -12.70
C ARG A 24 -3.98 1.77 -11.77
N TRP A 25 -4.74 2.42 -10.91
CA TRP A 25 -5.52 1.81 -9.86
C TRP A 25 -6.99 1.86 -10.19
N ARG A 26 -7.70 0.81 -9.78
CA ARG A 26 -9.15 0.80 -9.64
C ARG A 26 -9.56 0.07 -8.38
N TRP A 27 -10.45 0.64 -7.57
CA TRP A 27 -10.91 -0.01 -6.34
C TRP A 27 -12.32 0.39 -5.94
N THR A 28 -12.94 -0.43 -5.09
CA THR A 28 -14.30 -0.20 -4.61
C THR A 28 -14.54 -0.87 -3.26
N GLY A 29 -15.68 -0.57 -2.65
CA GLY A 29 -16.10 -1.14 -1.38
C GLY A 29 -16.47 -2.64 -1.46
N SER A 30 -16.84 -3.20 -0.31
CA SER A 30 -17.09 -4.63 -0.15
C SER A 30 -18.13 -5.22 -1.10
N GLY A 31 -17.88 -6.44 -1.59
CA GLY A 31 -18.84 -7.23 -2.38
C GLY A 31 -18.99 -6.77 -3.83
N ARG A 32 -18.10 -5.91 -4.31
CA ARG A 32 -18.22 -5.25 -5.63
C ARG A 32 -17.06 -5.56 -6.57
N ALA A 33 -16.39 -6.69 -6.36
CA ALA A 33 -15.24 -7.16 -7.16
C ALA A 33 -15.49 -7.12 -8.68
N ALA A 34 -16.65 -7.63 -9.12
CA ALA A 34 -17.03 -7.66 -10.52
C ALA A 34 -16.98 -6.27 -11.19
N GLU A 35 -17.26 -5.20 -10.45
CA GLU A 35 -17.24 -3.84 -11.00
C GLU A 35 -15.82 -3.32 -11.21
N VAL A 36 -14.88 -3.70 -10.34
CA VAL A 36 -13.46 -3.38 -10.50
C VAL A 36 -12.92 -4.10 -11.73
N PHE A 37 -13.18 -5.40 -11.82
CA PHE A 37 -12.57 -6.29 -12.81
C PHE A 37 -13.27 -6.27 -14.17
N ALA A 38 -14.45 -5.68 -14.29
CA ALA A 38 -15.17 -5.55 -15.57
C ALA A 38 -14.39 -4.76 -16.63
N LEU A 39 -13.49 -3.87 -16.21
CA LEU A 39 -12.60 -3.12 -17.10
C LEU A 39 -11.13 -3.54 -16.95
N SER A 40 -10.86 -4.75 -16.45
CA SER A 40 -9.50 -5.26 -16.43
C SER A 40 -8.94 -5.27 -17.84
N GLU A 41 -7.82 -4.60 -18.01
CA GLU A 41 -7.15 -4.54 -19.30
C GLU A 41 -6.41 -5.84 -19.57
N VAL A 42 -6.56 -6.33 -20.80
CA VAL A 42 -5.93 -7.57 -21.25
C VAL A 42 -4.47 -7.32 -21.57
N GLY A 43 -3.58 -8.14 -21.02
CA GLY A 43 -2.16 -8.20 -21.40
C GLY A 43 -1.24 -8.34 -20.18
N GLY A 44 -0.14 -9.07 -20.33
CA GLY A 44 0.79 -9.31 -19.23
C GLY A 44 0.28 -10.32 -18.20
N VAL A 45 1.08 -10.54 -17.15
CA VAL A 45 0.74 -11.44 -16.03
C VAL A 45 -0.26 -10.75 -15.12
N LEU A 46 -1.30 -11.47 -14.68
CA LEU A 46 -2.21 -11.03 -13.63
C LEU A 46 -2.12 -11.98 -12.44
N THR A 47 -1.78 -11.45 -11.27
CA THR A 47 -1.71 -12.20 -10.01
C THR A 47 -2.76 -11.69 -9.02
N ASP A 48 -3.53 -12.58 -8.40
CA ASP A 48 -4.49 -12.21 -7.37
C ASP A 48 -3.94 -12.52 -5.98
N HIS A 49 -3.71 -11.46 -5.18
CA HIS A 49 -3.26 -11.54 -3.80
C HIS A 49 -4.42 -11.50 -2.79
N GLY A 50 -5.67 -11.37 -3.24
CA GLY A 50 -6.86 -11.45 -2.38
C GLY A 50 -6.88 -12.65 -1.42
N PRO A 51 -6.51 -13.86 -1.88
CA PRO A 51 -6.42 -15.05 -1.02
C PRO A 51 -5.46 -14.94 0.18
N ILE A 52 -4.50 -14.01 0.16
CA ILE A 52 -3.64 -13.73 1.33
C ILE A 52 -4.46 -13.15 2.49
N VAL A 53 -5.52 -12.40 2.18
CA VAL A 53 -6.36 -11.71 3.17
C VAL A 53 -7.56 -12.55 3.60
N SER A 54 -8.18 -13.26 2.66
CA SER A 54 -9.39 -14.04 2.92
C SER A 54 -9.58 -15.13 1.88
N ALA A 55 -10.16 -16.27 2.30
CA ALA A 55 -10.60 -17.32 1.39
C ALA A 55 -11.75 -16.88 0.45
N ALA A 56 -12.46 -15.79 0.79
CA ALA A 56 -13.52 -15.20 -0.02
C ALA A 56 -13.21 -13.72 -0.30
N PRO A 57 -12.16 -13.41 -1.09
CA PRO A 57 -11.70 -12.04 -1.25
C PRO A 57 -12.73 -11.15 -1.96
N ASP A 58 -13.56 -11.69 -2.84
CA ASP A 58 -14.53 -10.89 -3.60
C ASP A 58 -15.72 -10.38 -2.75
N ALA A 59 -15.88 -10.91 -1.53
CA ALA A 59 -16.80 -10.34 -0.53
C ALA A 59 -16.23 -9.09 0.15
N LEU A 60 -14.92 -8.84 0.04
CA LEU A 60 -14.20 -7.72 0.64
C LEU A 60 -14.09 -6.52 -0.31
N CYS A 61 -13.49 -5.43 0.17
CA CYS A 61 -13.10 -4.32 -0.70
C CYS A 61 -11.99 -4.82 -1.64
N ARG A 62 -12.10 -4.50 -2.93
CA ARG A 62 -11.17 -4.99 -3.95
C ARG A 62 -10.49 -3.84 -4.66
N ALA A 63 -9.21 -4.05 -4.94
CA ALA A 63 -8.40 -3.16 -5.75
C ALA A 63 -7.68 -3.96 -6.85
N GLU A 64 -7.56 -3.35 -8.02
CA GLU A 64 -6.70 -3.81 -9.11
C GLU A 64 -5.67 -2.71 -9.41
N LEU A 65 -4.41 -3.12 -9.45
CA LEU A 65 -3.29 -2.33 -9.92
C LEU A 65 -2.88 -2.88 -11.28
N ARG A 66 -2.86 -2.00 -12.29
CA ARG A 66 -2.19 -2.24 -13.56
C ARG A 66 -0.89 -1.47 -13.60
N VAL A 67 0.21 -2.12 -13.94
CA VAL A 67 1.51 -1.49 -14.15
C VAL A 67 1.98 -1.73 -15.57
N ASP A 68 2.27 -0.65 -16.29
CA ASP A 68 2.91 -0.70 -17.60
C ASP A 68 4.37 -0.26 -17.44
N THR A 69 5.29 -1.04 -18.02
CA THR A 69 6.73 -0.72 -18.03
C THR A 69 7.29 -0.86 -19.45
N PRO A 70 8.50 -0.34 -19.72
CA PRO A 70 9.18 -0.56 -21.00
C PRO A 70 9.40 -2.04 -21.36
N ALA A 71 9.42 -2.94 -20.38
CA ALA A 71 9.63 -4.38 -20.59
C ALA A 71 8.32 -5.18 -20.77
N GLY A 72 7.16 -4.50 -20.71
CA GLY A 72 5.85 -5.12 -20.65
C GLY A 72 5.08 -4.69 -19.41
N GLY A 73 3.78 -5.01 -19.39
CA GLY A 73 2.92 -4.71 -18.25
C GLY A 73 2.54 -5.95 -17.45
N TRP A 74 2.07 -5.72 -16.24
CA TRP A 74 1.56 -6.73 -15.31
C TRP A 74 0.42 -6.13 -14.47
N SER A 75 -0.40 -6.98 -13.88
CA SER A 75 -1.52 -6.58 -13.04
C SER A 75 -1.52 -7.36 -11.73
N ALA A 76 -1.95 -6.73 -10.64
CA ALA A 76 -2.11 -7.36 -9.34
C ALA A 76 -3.45 -6.98 -8.72
N ARG A 77 -4.12 -7.94 -8.08
CA ARG A 77 -5.38 -7.72 -7.35
C ARG A 77 -5.18 -7.87 -5.85
N PHE A 78 -5.85 -7.04 -5.08
CA PHE A 78 -5.74 -6.99 -3.62
C PHE A 78 -7.12 -6.99 -2.98
N ALA A 79 -7.16 -7.34 -1.70
CA ALA A 79 -8.37 -7.28 -0.89
C ALA A 79 -8.11 -6.52 0.42
N SER A 80 -9.15 -5.88 0.94
CA SER A 80 -9.12 -5.20 2.24
C SER A 80 -10.45 -5.35 2.97
N THR A 81 -10.39 -5.54 4.28
CA THR A 81 -11.58 -5.54 5.15
C THR A 81 -12.12 -4.14 5.41
N ILE A 82 -11.39 -3.10 5.04
CA ILE A 82 -11.80 -1.69 5.12
C ILE A 82 -11.80 -1.07 3.74
N PHE A 83 -12.58 -0.01 3.57
CA PHE A 83 -12.58 0.78 2.35
C PHE A 83 -11.68 1.99 2.52
N ASP A 84 -10.45 1.88 2.02
CA ASP A 84 -9.43 2.91 1.99
C ASP A 84 -8.86 3.07 0.58
N ASP A 85 -7.98 4.06 0.41
CA ASP A 85 -7.29 4.28 -0.86
C ASP A 85 -5.99 3.46 -0.89
N PRO A 86 -5.80 2.57 -1.88
CA PRO A 86 -4.56 1.84 -2.01
C PRO A 86 -3.42 2.80 -2.36
N VAL A 87 -2.23 2.50 -1.89
CA VAL A 87 -1.01 3.27 -2.14
C VAL A 87 0.05 2.38 -2.76
N ALA A 88 0.91 2.97 -3.59
CA ALA A 88 2.14 2.34 -4.04
C ALA A 88 3.29 3.33 -4.05
N VAL A 89 4.46 2.88 -3.61
CA VAL A 89 5.72 3.63 -3.70
C VAL A 89 6.75 2.82 -4.47
N PHE A 90 7.45 3.46 -5.39
CA PHE A 90 8.58 2.83 -6.07
C PHE A 90 9.83 2.95 -5.20
N TRP A 91 10.35 1.80 -4.79
CA TRP A 91 11.59 1.67 -4.04
C TRP A 91 12.71 1.22 -4.97
N ASP A 92 13.40 2.21 -5.52
CA ASP A 92 14.35 2.07 -6.62
C ASP A 92 15.57 1.21 -6.27
N THR A 93 16.15 1.38 -5.08
CA THR A 93 17.34 0.63 -4.64
C THR A 93 17.10 -0.87 -4.55
N SER A 94 15.86 -1.28 -4.29
CA SER A 94 15.46 -2.69 -4.19
C SER A 94 14.72 -3.19 -5.44
N ALA A 95 14.50 -2.31 -6.43
CA ALA A 95 13.68 -2.56 -7.61
C ALA A 95 12.26 -3.09 -7.29
N LEU A 96 11.70 -2.66 -6.16
CA LEU A 96 10.37 -3.06 -5.70
C LEU A 96 9.35 -1.93 -5.89
N LEU A 97 8.12 -2.30 -6.23
CA LEU A 97 6.94 -1.48 -5.99
C LEU A 97 6.31 -1.95 -4.69
N VAL A 98 6.35 -1.11 -3.66
CA VAL A 98 5.77 -1.42 -2.36
C VAL A 98 4.34 -0.92 -2.33
N VAL A 99 3.39 -1.83 -2.16
CA VAL A 99 1.95 -1.57 -2.20
C VAL A 99 1.37 -1.65 -0.79
N GLY A 100 0.56 -0.69 -0.39
CA GLY A 100 -0.26 -0.75 0.83
C GLY A 100 -1.74 -0.77 0.50
N TYR A 101 -2.52 -1.65 1.16
CA TYR A 101 -3.98 -1.63 1.09
C TYR A 101 -4.60 -2.24 2.36
N GLY A 102 -5.43 -1.48 3.05
CA GLY A 102 -6.05 -1.89 4.30
C GLY A 102 -5.04 -2.11 5.41
N PHE A 103 -4.73 -3.38 5.65
CA PHE A 103 -3.83 -3.85 6.72
C PHE A 103 -2.56 -4.48 6.16
N HIS A 104 -2.45 -4.60 4.84
CA HIS A 104 -1.41 -5.38 4.19
C HIS A 104 -0.49 -4.49 3.38
N THR A 105 0.81 -4.78 3.48
CA THR A 105 1.84 -4.23 2.63
C THR A 105 2.49 -5.34 1.82
N TYR A 106 2.78 -5.11 0.54
CA TYR A 106 3.35 -6.07 -0.38
C TYR A 106 4.60 -5.48 -1.03
N GLY A 107 5.67 -6.26 -1.12
CA GLY A 107 6.82 -5.96 -1.97
C GLY A 107 6.67 -6.71 -3.29
N LEU A 108 6.44 -5.98 -4.38
CA LEU A 108 6.31 -6.56 -5.72
C LEU A 108 7.51 -6.18 -6.57
N GLY A 109 8.04 -7.10 -7.37
CA GLY A 109 9.05 -6.77 -8.38
C GLY A 109 8.52 -5.69 -9.32
N ALA A 110 9.12 -4.49 -9.35
CA ALA A 110 8.50 -3.32 -9.98
C ALA A 110 8.23 -3.50 -11.49
N ARG A 111 9.01 -4.36 -12.16
CA ARG A 111 8.86 -4.69 -13.59
C ARG A 111 8.13 -5.99 -13.87
N THR A 112 8.03 -6.90 -12.89
CA THR A 112 7.51 -8.25 -13.10
C THR A 112 6.17 -8.49 -12.43
N GLY A 113 5.86 -7.75 -11.36
CA GLY A 113 4.69 -7.98 -10.52
C GLY A 113 4.81 -9.21 -9.62
N GLU A 114 5.98 -9.87 -9.60
CA GLU A 114 6.22 -11.02 -8.73
C GLU A 114 6.21 -10.61 -7.26
N LEU A 115 5.51 -11.36 -6.43
CA LEU A 115 5.46 -11.14 -4.99
C LEU A 115 6.78 -11.58 -4.35
N ALA A 116 7.56 -10.62 -3.86
CA ALA A 116 8.75 -10.89 -3.06
C ALA A 116 8.38 -11.19 -1.61
N TRP A 117 7.48 -10.39 -1.04
CA TRP A 117 7.03 -10.53 0.36
C TRP A 117 5.69 -9.85 0.60
N SER A 118 5.02 -10.25 1.69
CA SER A 118 3.85 -9.58 2.24
C SER A 118 3.98 -9.42 3.74
N HIS A 119 3.54 -8.28 4.27
CA HIS A 119 3.49 -7.96 5.69
C HIS A 119 2.06 -7.57 6.09
N ARG A 120 1.62 -8.00 7.27
CA ARG A 120 0.31 -7.66 7.83
C ARG A 120 0.47 -6.89 9.13
N SER A 121 -0.11 -5.69 9.17
CA SER A 121 -0.25 -4.87 10.37
C SER A 121 -1.47 -5.30 11.19
N ALA A 122 -1.46 -5.03 12.50
CA ALA A 122 -2.61 -5.30 13.36
C ALA A 122 -3.75 -4.29 13.15
N THR A 123 -3.42 -3.08 12.71
CA THR A 123 -4.35 -1.97 12.44
C THR A 123 -4.21 -1.47 11.01
N PRO A 124 -5.19 -0.69 10.50
CA PRO A 124 -5.12 -0.04 9.20
C PRO A 124 -3.81 0.70 8.96
N LEU A 125 -3.36 0.68 7.71
CA LEU A 125 -2.22 1.45 7.25
C LEU A 125 -2.60 2.93 7.14
N VAL A 126 -1.69 3.78 7.60
CA VAL A 126 -1.75 5.24 7.49
C VAL A 126 -0.87 5.72 6.35
N ALA A 127 0.33 5.13 6.21
CA ALA A 127 1.28 5.51 5.17
C ALA A 127 2.24 4.37 4.83
N VAL A 128 2.69 4.37 3.57
CA VAL A 128 3.85 3.59 3.10
C VAL A 128 4.84 4.60 2.53
N ILE A 129 6.07 4.62 3.03
CA ILE A 129 7.05 5.66 2.74
C ILE A 129 8.37 5.03 2.31
N GLY A 130 8.76 5.28 1.06
CA GLY A 130 10.07 4.91 0.51
C GLY A 130 11.04 6.10 0.53
N SER A 131 12.34 5.82 0.67
CA SER A 131 13.40 6.80 0.51
C SER A 131 14.66 6.13 -0.01
N SER A 132 15.33 6.75 -0.99
CA SER A 132 16.64 6.28 -1.47
C SER A 132 17.77 6.45 -0.45
N ARG A 133 17.49 7.09 0.70
CA ARG A 133 18.44 7.26 1.81
C ARG A 133 18.25 6.23 2.93
N LEU A 134 17.23 5.37 2.84
CA LEU A 134 16.95 4.34 3.82
C LEU A 134 17.18 2.96 3.20
N ALA A 135 17.69 2.03 4.00
CA ALA A 135 17.88 0.63 3.60
C ALA A 135 16.57 -0.17 3.61
N HIS A 136 15.50 0.41 4.15
CA HIS A 136 14.18 -0.18 4.34
C HIS A 136 13.07 0.76 3.86
N VAL A 137 11.88 0.20 3.62
CA VAL A 137 10.64 0.98 3.49
C VAL A 137 10.00 1.15 4.88
N ILE A 138 9.39 2.30 5.13
CA ILE A 138 8.63 2.54 6.36
C ILE A 138 7.15 2.27 6.08
N VAL A 139 6.55 1.47 6.95
CA VAL A 139 5.11 1.21 6.97
C VAL A 139 4.56 1.76 8.28
N GLN A 140 3.71 2.76 8.19
CA GLN A 140 2.94 3.27 9.33
C GLN A 140 1.56 2.63 9.32
N ALA A 141 1.20 1.96 10.41
CA ALA A 141 -0.17 1.61 10.77
C ALA A 141 -0.64 2.50 11.94
N GLU A 142 -1.94 2.51 12.23
CA GLU A 142 -2.50 3.38 13.29
C GLU A 142 -1.74 3.32 14.62
N ILE A 143 -1.37 2.14 15.12
CA ILE A 143 -0.71 2.00 16.43
C ILE A 143 0.72 1.45 16.35
N GLU A 144 1.27 1.28 15.14
CA GLU A 144 2.59 0.69 14.94
C GLU A 144 3.32 1.28 13.74
N THR A 145 4.63 1.43 13.85
CA THR A 145 5.52 1.69 12.72
C THR A 145 6.44 0.49 12.52
N PHE A 146 6.65 0.10 11.27
CA PHE A 146 7.61 -0.92 10.86
C PHE A 146 8.61 -0.35 9.86
N ALA A 147 9.88 -0.72 10.01
CA ALA A 147 10.83 -0.72 8.91
C ALA A 147 10.92 -2.11 8.32
N ILE A 148 10.65 -2.23 7.03
CA ILE A 148 10.67 -3.51 6.31
C ILE A 148 11.85 -3.51 5.33
N GLU A 149 12.73 -4.48 5.49
CA GLU A 149 13.90 -4.72 4.64
C GLU A 149 13.48 -5.23 3.24
N PRO A 150 14.40 -5.22 2.25
CA PRO A 150 14.08 -5.68 0.89
C PRO A 150 13.57 -7.12 0.82
N ASP A 151 13.97 -7.97 1.77
CA ASP A 151 13.55 -9.38 1.87
C ASP A 151 12.22 -9.57 2.65
N GLY A 152 11.62 -8.48 3.13
CA GLY A 152 10.37 -8.50 3.88
C GLY A 152 10.55 -8.70 5.39
N THR A 153 11.78 -8.86 5.90
CA THR A 153 12.03 -8.92 7.33
C THR A 153 11.86 -7.54 7.99
N VAL A 154 11.53 -7.51 9.27
CA VAL A 154 11.33 -6.25 10.02
C VAL A 154 12.66 -5.84 10.67
N ALA A 155 13.25 -4.74 10.20
CA ALA A 155 14.48 -4.18 10.76
C ALA A 155 14.26 -3.62 12.17
N TRP A 156 13.19 -2.84 12.32
CA TRP A 156 12.75 -2.30 13.60
C TRP A 156 11.23 -2.08 13.59
N ARG A 157 10.67 -2.03 14.80
CA ARG A 157 9.25 -1.79 15.04
C ARG A 157 9.08 -0.89 16.24
N VAL A 158 8.12 0.03 16.16
CA VAL A 158 7.73 0.92 17.26
C VAL A 158 6.24 0.81 17.47
N ALA A 159 5.81 0.52 18.70
CA ALA A 159 4.41 0.61 19.09
C ALA A 159 4.11 2.02 19.63
N HIS A 160 2.93 2.55 19.29
CA HIS A 160 2.47 3.87 19.71
C HIS A 160 1.42 3.73 20.81
N SER A 161 1.41 4.68 21.74
CA SER A 161 0.42 4.75 22.82
C SER A 161 -0.90 5.41 22.43
N ASP A 162 -0.93 6.08 21.28
CA ASP A 162 -2.10 6.73 20.70
C ASP A 162 -2.17 6.39 19.20
N VAL A 163 -3.36 6.55 18.61
CA VAL A 163 -3.58 6.36 17.18
C VAL A 163 -2.83 7.45 16.42
N VAL A 164 -1.93 7.04 15.53
CA VAL A 164 -1.28 7.90 14.54
C VAL A 164 -2.27 8.15 13.40
N ALA A 165 -2.52 9.43 13.11
CA ALA A 165 -3.42 9.87 12.05
C ALA A 165 -2.67 10.32 10.79
N ALA A 166 -1.39 10.69 10.90
CA ALA A 166 -0.55 11.03 9.76
C ALA A 166 0.92 10.73 10.04
N ALA A 167 1.67 10.40 8.98
CA ALA A 167 3.10 10.14 9.02
C ALA A 167 3.81 10.72 7.79
N GLU A 168 4.91 11.45 8.02
CA GLU A 168 5.69 12.10 6.97
C GLU A 168 7.18 11.94 7.22
N LEU A 169 7.97 11.78 6.16
CA LEU A 169 9.43 11.71 6.25
C LEU A 169 10.04 13.07 5.91
N LEU A 170 10.66 13.71 6.90
CA LEU A 170 11.25 15.05 6.79
C LEU A 170 12.69 15.02 7.29
N GLY A 171 13.66 15.23 6.39
CA GLY A 171 15.08 15.34 6.76
C GLY A 171 15.65 14.12 7.49
N GLY A 172 15.17 12.90 7.17
CA GLY A 172 15.57 11.66 7.85
C GLY A 172 14.83 11.39 9.16
N ARG A 173 13.86 12.23 9.53
CA ARG A 173 12.97 12.01 10.67
C ARG A 173 11.60 11.58 10.17
N LEU A 174 11.06 10.52 10.74
CA LEU A 174 9.66 10.16 10.59
C LEU A 174 8.85 10.97 11.60
N VAL A 175 8.13 11.96 11.11
CA VAL A 175 7.26 12.82 11.92
C VAL A 175 5.87 12.19 11.93
N LEU A 176 5.36 11.93 13.13
CA LEU A 176 4.07 11.30 13.37
C LEU A 176 3.15 12.30 14.06
N ARG A 177 1.92 12.41 13.55
CA ARG A 177 0.85 13.17 14.20
C ARG A 177 -0.18 12.19 14.75
N SER A 178 -0.42 12.24 16.06
CA SER A 178 -1.47 11.45 16.69
C SER A 178 -2.86 12.04 16.43
N PHE A 179 -3.91 11.24 16.64
CA PHE A 179 -5.29 11.69 16.58
C PHE A 179 -5.57 12.80 17.61
N GLY A 180 -4.95 12.72 18.79
CA GLY A 180 -4.95 13.78 19.81
C GLY A 180 -4.19 15.05 19.42
N GLY A 181 -3.52 15.07 18.26
CA GLY A 181 -2.78 16.22 17.74
C GLY A 181 -1.33 16.33 18.20
N GLU A 182 -0.85 15.37 19.01
CA GLU A 182 0.55 15.32 19.44
C GLU A 182 1.47 15.07 18.24
N LEU A 183 2.62 15.75 18.20
CA LEU A 183 3.68 15.51 17.24
C LEU A 183 4.85 14.81 17.91
N THR A 184 5.23 13.67 17.35
CA THR A 184 6.44 12.95 17.75
C THR A 184 7.34 12.74 16.53
N ALA A 185 8.64 12.60 16.75
CA ALA A 185 9.59 12.32 15.69
C ALA A 185 10.44 11.10 16.05
N LEU A 186 10.57 10.19 15.09
CA LEU A 186 11.49 9.06 15.15
C LEU A 186 12.63 9.31 14.16
N ASP A 187 13.83 8.89 14.51
CA ASP A 187 14.90 8.69 13.54
C ASP A 187 14.47 7.60 12.57
N ALA A 188 14.36 7.93 11.29
CA ALA A 188 13.78 7.04 10.29
C ALA A 188 14.68 5.83 9.98
N ALA A 189 15.98 5.90 10.29
CA ALA A 189 16.89 4.79 10.10
C ALA A 189 16.75 3.74 11.20
N THR A 190 16.48 4.15 12.44
CA THR A 190 16.58 3.27 13.62
C THR A 190 15.27 3.09 14.39
N GLY A 191 14.24 3.89 14.12
CA GLY A 191 12.98 3.90 14.87
C GLY A 191 13.10 4.50 16.28
N ARG A 192 14.27 4.99 16.70
CA ARG A 192 14.45 5.61 18.01
C ARG A 192 13.85 7.01 18.02
N LYS A 193 13.41 7.51 19.17
CA LYS A 193 12.96 8.90 19.29
C LYS A 193 14.08 9.84 18.83
N ALA A 194 13.76 10.74 17.91
CA ALA A 194 14.68 11.78 17.49
C ALA A 194 14.73 12.87 18.56
N THR A 195 15.94 13.21 19.01
CA THR A 195 16.20 14.37 19.88
C THR A 195 16.16 15.68 19.10
#